data_AF-A0A9W6TG18-F1
#
_entry.id   AF-A0A9W6TG18-F1
#
_cell.length_a   1.000
_cell.length_b   1.000
_cell.length_c   1.000
_cell.angle_alpha   90.00
_cell.angle_beta   90.00
_cell.angle_gamma   90.00
#
_symmetry.space_group_name_H-M   'P 1'
#
loop_
_entity.id
_entity.type
_entity.pdbx_description
1 polymer ?
#
loop_
_entity_poly.entity_id
_entity_poly.type
_entity_poly.pdbx_seq_one_letter_code
_entity_poly.pdbx_strand_id
1 'polypeptide(L)'
;MNEFESQVDGVRRVLMELLDNEEDLRLLYLTKLHEDPSLLMDLYSFDSEEAEVLIENYLQDIFSTRTKADLMQHRITNTESLVMLKLDSMRNYLLRVDLVFSLMMISLSVGTLLAGVFGMNLASGVENAWGWFWGVAITCVVAFVVITTIGILFFRQKGVLQI
;
A
#
# COMPACT_ATOMS: atom_id res chain seq x y z
N MET A 1 0.46 11.43 -17.29
CA MET A 1 1.37 10.45 -17.91
C MET A 1 1.62 10.76 -19.37
N ASN A 2 0.56 10.99 -20.16
CA ASN A 2 0.63 10.99 -21.62
C ASN A 2 1.50 12.08 -22.26
N GLU A 3 1.60 13.28 -21.69
CA GLU A 3 2.33 14.36 -22.34
C GLU A 3 3.85 14.19 -22.25
N PHE A 4 4.37 13.85 -21.05
CA PHE A 4 5.79 13.60 -20.85
C PHE A 4 6.28 12.37 -21.62
N GLU A 5 5.52 11.26 -21.57
CA GLU A 5 5.88 10.06 -22.35
C GLU A 5 5.84 10.34 -23.85
N SER A 6 4.84 11.08 -24.33
CA SER A 6 4.75 11.45 -25.75
C SER A 6 5.90 12.35 -26.18
N GLN A 7 6.36 13.25 -25.31
CA GLN A 7 7.52 14.10 -25.59
C GLN A 7 8.82 13.29 -25.62
N VAL A 8 9.03 12.40 -24.64
CA VAL A 8 10.21 11.53 -24.58
C VAL A 8 10.25 10.58 -25.78
N ASP A 9 9.10 10.01 -26.17
CA ASP A 9 9.00 9.16 -27.35
C ASP A 9 9.20 9.95 -28.65
N GLY A 10 8.76 11.20 -28.70
CA GLY A 10 9.02 12.12 -29.81
C GLY A 10 10.51 12.43 -29.97
N VAL A 11 11.18 12.83 -28.88
CA VAL A 11 12.62 13.11 -28.87
C VAL A 11 13.42 11.88 -29.28
N ARG A 12 13.09 10.71 -28.71
CA ARG A 12 13.73 9.44 -29.08
C ARG A 12 13.58 9.15 -30.57
N ARG A 13 12.38 9.34 -31.13
CA ARG A 13 12.09 9.06 -32.54
C ARG A 13 12.91 9.96 -33.47
N VAL A 14 13.00 11.26 -33.16
CA VAL A 14 13.80 12.20 -33.94
C VAL A 14 15.28 11.86 -33.86
N LEU A 15 15.79 11.50 -32.68
CA LEU A 15 17.19 11.09 -32.52
C LEU A 15 17.52 9.79 -33.28
N MET A 16 16.59 8.83 -33.32
CA MET A 16 16.75 7.63 -34.17
C MET A 16 16.73 7.97 -35.65
N GLU A 17 15.82 8.84 -36.08
CA GLU A 17 15.72 9.29 -37.48
C GLU A 17 16.99 10.02 -37.94
N LEU A 18 17.57 10.86 -37.06
CA LEU A 18 18.87 11.48 -37.29
C LEU A 18 20.01 10.45 -37.37
N LEU A 19 20.02 9.44 -36.49
CA LEU A 19 21.02 8.38 -36.51
C LEU A 19 20.96 7.55 -37.80
N ASP A 20 19.75 7.30 -38.32
CA ASP A 20 19.54 6.53 -39.55
C ASP A 20 19.95 7.31 -40.83
N ASN A 21 20.09 8.64 -40.76
CA ASN A 21 20.46 9.48 -41.89
C ASN A 21 21.89 10.03 -41.77
N GLU A 22 22.82 9.37 -42.47
CA GLU A 22 24.23 9.73 -42.46
C GLU A 22 24.51 11.15 -43.00
N GLU A 23 23.70 11.65 -43.93
CA GLU A 23 23.82 13.04 -44.43
C GLU A 23 23.46 14.05 -43.33
N ASP A 24 22.39 13.78 -42.56
CA ASP A 24 21.96 14.64 -41.46
C ASP A 24 23.02 14.66 -40.34
N LEU A 25 23.63 13.50 -40.02
CA LEU A 25 24.73 13.42 -39.05
C LEU A 25 25.92 14.29 -39.47
N ARG A 26 26.29 14.25 -40.75
CA ARG A 26 27.41 15.05 -41.28
C ARG A 26 27.09 16.55 -41.26
N LEU A 27 25.83 16.92 -41.50
CA LEU A 27 25.37 18.32 -41.42
C LEU A 27 25.40 18.89 -40.00
N LEU A 28 25.46 18.06 -38.94
CA LEU A 28 25.63 18.52 -37.56
C LEU A 28 27.00 19.16 -37.30
N TYR A 29 28.01 18.91 -38.14
CA TYR A 29 29.37 19.47 -38.03
C TYR A 29 29.44 20.93 -38.50
N LEU A 30 28.58 21.78 -37.95
CA LEU A 30 28.42 23.19 -38.33
C LEU A 30 29.74 23.98 -38.27
N THR A 31 30.60 23.70 -37.28
CA THR A 31 31.91 24.37 -37.16
C THR A 31 32.84 24.00 -38.31
N LYS A 32 32.96 22.70 -38.65
CA LYS A 32 33.79 22.27 -39.79
C LYS A 32 33.26 22.82 -41.10
N LEU A 33 31.94 22.84 -41.25
CA LEU A 33 31.26 23.35 -42.44
C LEU A 33 31.41 24.87 -42.60
N HIS A 34 31.52 25.59 -41.48
CA HIS A 34 31.80 27.02 -41.47
C HIS A 34 33.26 27.32 -41.84
N GLU A 35 34.20 26.52 -41.34
CA GLU A 35 35.64 26.66 -41.63
C GLU A 35 35.98 26.31 -43.09
N ASP A 36 35.34 25.27 -43.65
CA ASP A 36 35.50 24.88 -45.04
C ASP A 36 34.15 24.66 -45.73
N PRO A 37 33.59 25.71 -46.37
CA PRO A 37 32.32 25.62 -47.10
C PRO A 37 32.33 24.66 -48.29
N SER A 38 33.51 24.24 -48.78
CA SER A 38 33.60 23.30 -49.90
C SER A 38 33.13 21.89 -49.52
N LEU A 39 33.17 21.55 -48.22
CA LEU A 39 32.66 20.29 -47.68
C LEU A 39 31.15 20.11 -47.89
N LEU A 40 30.39 21.18 -48.13
CA LEU A 40 28.97 21.08 -48.51
C LEU A 40 28.75 20.36 -49.85
N MET A 41 29.72 20.42 -50.77
CA MET A 41 29.61 19.73 -52.06
C MET A 41 29.99 18.25 -51.97
N ASP A 42 30.71 17.86 -50.92
CA ASP A 42 31.14 16.48 -50.68
C ASP A 42 31.12 16.15 -49.18
N LEU A 43 29.92 15.96 -48.62
CA LEU A 43 29.70 15.64 -47.21
C LEU A 43 30.35 14.30 -46.79
N TYR A 44 30.63 13.40 -47.75
CA TYR A 44 31.23 12.10 -47.50
C TYR A 44 32.76 12.16 -47.32
N SER A 45 33.36 13.35 -47.40
CA SER A 45 34.80 13.57 -47.30
C SER A 45 35.39 13.52 -45.89
N PHE A 46 34.57 13.58 -44.83
CA PHE A 46 35.02 13.57 -43.42
C PHE A 46 34.12 12.72 -42.53
N ASP A 47 34.59 12.16 -41.42
CA ASP A 47 33.79 11.22 -40.61
C ASP A 47 32.73 11.89 -39.70
N SER A 48 31.58 11.23 -39.53
CA SER A 48 30.50 11.60 -38.60
C SER A 48 30.42 10.74 -37.34
N GLU A 49 31.35 9.80 -37.15
CA GLU A 49 31.40 8.85 -36.01
C GLU A 49 31.24 9.54 -34.63
N GLU A 50 31.85 10.70 -34.40
CA GLU A 50 31.76 11.39 -33.11
C GLU A 50 30.32 11.87 -32.81
N ALA A 51 29.60 12.38 -33.81
CA ALA A 51 28.20 12.78 -33.66
C ALA A 51 27.28 11.56 -33.49
N GLU A 52 27.55 10.49 -34.22
CA GLU A 52 26.83 9.21 -34.12
C GLU A 52 26.93 8.65 -32.69
N VAL A 53 28.16 8.44 -32.20
CA VAL A 53 28.42 7.89 -30.85
C VAL A 53 27.79 8.75 -29.75
N LEU A 54 27.80 10.07 -29.91
CA LEU A 54 27.16 10.98 -28.96
C LEU A 54 25.64 10.76 -28.91
N ILE A 55 24.99 10.68 -30.09
CA ILE A 55 23.55 10.47 -30.20
C ILE A 55 23.16 9.07 -29.69
N GLU A 56 23.94 8.03 -30.01
CA GLU A 56 23.73 6.68 -29.48
C GLU A 56 23.77 6.64 -27.96
N ASN A 57 24.74 7.31 -27.36
CA ASN A 57 24.88 7.39 -25.91
C ASN A 57 23.64 8.04 -25.27
N TYR A 58 23.19 9.18 -25.82
CA TYR A 58 21.97 9.84 -25.35
C TYR A 58 20.72 8.98 -25.54
N LEU A 59 20.59 8.28 -26.68
CA LEU A 59 19.49 7.35 -26.92
C LEU A 59 19.48 6.24 -25.86
N GLN A 60 20.64 5.65 -25.57
CA GLN A 60 20.79 4.61 -24.54
C GLN A 60 20.39 5.13 -23.15
N ASP A 61 20.80 6.34 -22.79
CA ASP A 61 20.45 6.97 -21.51
C ASP A 61 18.95 7.27 -21.41
N ILE A 62 18.32 7.75 -22.49
CA ILE A 62 16.87 7.97 -22.55
C ILE A 62 16.12 6.65 -22.32
N PHE A 63 16.54 5.56 -22.99
CA PHE A 63 15.94 4.24 -22.81
C PHE A 63 16.10 3.68 -21.40
N SER A 64 17.31 3.78 -20.85
CA SER A 64 17.64 3.35 -19.49
C SER A 64 16.80 4.11 -18.46
N THR A 65 16.69 5.42 -18.63
CA THR A 65 15.92 6.28 -17.73
C THR A 65 14.42 6.00 -17.81
N ARG A 66 13.86 5.84 -19.02
CA ARG A 66 12.45 5.45 -19.19
C ARG A 66 12.15 4.11 -18.52
N THR A 67 13.00 3.11 -18.74
CA THR A 67 12.84 1.77 -18.14
C THR A 67 12.90 1.84 -16.62
N LYS A 68 13.81 2.62 -16.05
CA LYS A 68 13.88 2.84 -14.60
C LYS A 68 12.62 3.53 -14.06
N ALA A 69 12.10 4.52 -14.77
CA ALA A 69 10.89 5.23 -14.39
C ALA A 69 9.66 4.30 -14.38
N ASP A 70 9.52 3.47 -15.41
CA ASP A 70 8.45 2.46 -15.53
C ASP A 70 8.52 1.43 -14.38
N LEU A 71 9.71 0.90 -14.11
CA LEU A 71 9.93 0.00 -12.96
C LEU A 71 9.61 0.68 -11.62
N MET A 72 9.95 1.96 -11.46
CA MET A 72 9.65 2.70 -10.25
C MET A 72 8.14 2.90 -10.08
N GLN A 73 7.42 3.18 -11.16
CA GLN A 73 5.97 3.26 -11.14
C GLN A 73 5.33 1.93 -10.73
N HIS A 74 5.76 0.82 -11.31
CA HIS A 74 5.31 -0.51 -10.90
C HIS A 74 5.60 -0.78 -9.41
N ARG A 75 6.77 -0.38 -8.91
CA ARG A 75 7.10 -0.50 -7.48
C ARG A 75 6.18 0.34 -6.59
N ILE A 76 5.82 1.55 -7.02
CA ILE A 76 4.90 2.42 -6.28
C ILE A 76 3.52 1.75 -6.19
N THR A 77 2.94 1.30 -7.30
CA THR A 77 1.63 0.65 -7.31
C THR A 77 1.60 -0.64 -6.48
N ASN A 78 2.67 -1.43 -6.55
CA ASN A 78 2.81 -2.62 -5.70
C ASN A 78 2.88 -2.25 -4.21
N THR A 79 3.63 -1.20 -3.87
CA THR A 79 3.76 -0.73 -2.48
C THR A 79 2.44 -0.16 -1.96
N GLU A 80 1.72 0.60 -2.78
CA GLU A 80 0.38 1.10 -2.46
C GLU A 80 -0.58 -0.05 -2.14
N SER A 81 -0.58 -1.09 -2.97
CA SER A 81 -1.39 -2.29 -2.75
C SER A 81 -1.02 -3.00 -1.44
N LEU A 82 0.27 -3.11 -1.12
CA LEU A 82 0.74 -3.67 0.15
C LEU A 82 0.32 -2.83 1.36
N VAL A 83 0.42 -1.50 1.27
CA VAL A 83 -0.02 -0.59 2.32
C VAL A 83 -1.52 -0.70 2.53
N MET A 84 -2.31 -0.76 1.45
CA MET A 84 -3.76 -0.95 1.52
C MET A 84 -4.11 -2.27 2.23
N LEU A 85 -3.48 -3.39 1.83
CA LEU A 85 -3.65 -4.68 2.50
C LEU A 85 -3.28 -4.62 3.99
N LYS A 86 -2.21 -3.87 4.33
CA LYS A 86 -1.79 -3.70 5.73
C LYS A 86 -2.81 -2.89 6.54
N LEU A 87 -3.35 -1.80 5.97
CA LEU A 87 -4.38 -0.99 6.60
C LEU A 87 -5.67 -1.79 6.82
N ASP A 88 -6.10 -2.56 5.83
CA ASP A 88 -7.26 -3.45 5.95
C ASP A 88 -7.04 -4.52 7.03
N SER A 89 -5.85 -5.10 7.11
CA SER A 89 -5.48 -6.02 8.18
C SER A 89 -5.53 -5.35 9.56
N MET A 90 -5.02 -4.11 9.69
CA MET A 90 -5.09 -3.35 10.94
C MET A 90 -6.52 -3.01 11.33
N ARG A 91 -7.36 -2.61 10.37
CA ARG A 91 -8.79 -2.37 10.61
C ARG A 91 -9.48 -3.64 11.11
N ASN A 92 -9.23 -4.78 10.47
CA ASN A 92 -9.79 -6.06 10.88
C ASN A 92 -9.29 -6.48 12.27
N TYR A 93 -8.03 -6.20 12.60
CA TYR A 93 -7.48 -6.40 13.94
C TYR A 93 -8.20 -5.54 14.99
N LEU A 94 -8.41 -4.25 14.71
CA LEU A 94 -9.11 -3.35 15.64
C LEU A 94 -10.57 -3.75 15.85
N LEU A 95 -11.29 -4.10 14.78
CA LEU A 95 -12.66 -4.62 14.88
C LEU A 95 -12.73 -5.88 15.76
N ARG A 96 -11.74 -6.77 15.62
CA ARG A 96 -11.64 -7.97 16.45
C ARG A 96 -11.44 -7.63 17.92
N VAL A 97 -10.55 -6.69 18.22
CA VAL A 97 -10.30 -6.22 19.59
C VAL A 97 -11.56 -5.60 20.19
N ASP A 98 -12.25 -4.75 19.43
CA ASP A 98 -13.51 -4.11 19.84
C ASP A 98 -14.62 -5.12 20.14
N LEU A 99 -14.73 -6.18 19.33
CA LEU A 99 -15.67 -7.29 19.59
C LEU A 99 -15.39 -7.99 20.93
N VAL A 100 -14.12 -8.23 21.27
CA VAL A 100 -13.76 -8.86 22.56
C VAL A 100 -14.14 -7.96 23.73
N PHE A 101 -13.84 -6.65 23.65
CA PHE A 101 -14.23 -5.69 24.68
C PHE A 101 -15.76 -5.57 24.80
N SER A 102 -16.47 -5.57 23.68
CA SER A 102 -17.93 -5.54 23.65
C SER A 102 -18.54 -6.77 24.35
N LEU A 103 -17.99 -7.96 24.14
CA LEU A 103 -18.40 -9.18 24.85
C LEU A 103 -18.16 -9.08 26.36
N MET A 104 -17.02 -8.52 26.78
CA MET A 104 -16.72 -8.29 28.19
C MET A 104 -17.65 -7.24 28.82
N MET A 105 -18.02 -6.19 28.08
CA MET A 105 -18.97 -5.19 28.56
C MET A 105 -20.36 -5.80 28.76
N ILE A 106 -20.84 -6.61 27.82
CA ILE A 106 -22.13 -7.30 27.92
C ILE A 106 -22.16 -8.21 29.17
N SER A 107 -21.10 -8.99 29.40
CA SER A 107 -21.03 -9.86 30.57
C SER A 107 -20.94 -9.08 31.89
N LEU A 108 -20.22 -7.95 31.92
CA LEU A 108 -20.25 -7.01 33.05
C LEU A 108 -21.65 -6.46 33.30
N SER A 109 -22.37 -6.04 32.25
CA SER A 109 -23.74 -5.51 32.38
C SER A 109 -24.68 -6.52 33.03
N VAL A 110 -24.60 -7.81 32.66
CA VAL A 110 -25.38 -8.88 33.30
C VAL A 110 -25.02 -8.99 34.79
N GLY A 111 -23.73 -8.96 35.13
CA GLY A 111 -23.27 -8.98 36.53
C GLY A 111 -23.78 -7.78 37.34
N THR A 112 -23.73 -6.58 36.75
CA THR A 112 -24.25 -5.35 37.36
C THR A 112 -25.77 -5.43 37.58
N LEU A 113 -26.53 -6.02 36.66
CA LEU A 113 -27.96 -6.24 36.84
C LEU A 113 -28.24 -7.19 38.01
N LEU A 114 -27.53 -8.32 38.09
CA LEU A 114 -27.67 -9.26 39.21
C LEU A 114 -27.30 -8.60 40.54
N ALA A 115 -26.17 -7.89 40.59
CA ALA A 115 -25.74 -7.14 41.77
C ALA A 115 -26.75 -6.04 42.15
N GLY A 116 -27.36 -5.37 41.18
CA GLY A 116 -28.39 -4.36 41.41
C GLY A 116 -29.66 -4.96 42.00
N VAL A 117 -30.17 -6.07 41.45
CA VAL A 117 -31.38 -6.75 41.95
C VAL A 117 -31.21 -7.20 43.40
N PHE A 118 -30.05 -7.78 43.75
CA PHE A 118 -29.78 -8.26 45.10
C PHE A 118 -29.19 -7.20 46.05
N GLY A 119 -28.69 -6.10 45.52
CA GLY A 119 -28.18 -4.95 46.30
C GLY A 119 -29.25 -3.92 46.63
N MET A 120 -30.48 -4.11 46.16
CA MET A 120 -31.63 -3.29 46.53
C MET A 120 -32.06 -3.55 47.98
N ASN A 121 -32.48 -2.48 48.67
CA ASN A 121 -33.00 -2.53 50.04
C ASN A 121 -34.43 -3.08 50.10
N LEU A 122 -34.64 -4.27 49.55
CA LEU A 122 -35.90 -5.00 49.55
C LEU A 122 -35.75 -6.23 50.44
N ALA A 123 -36.64 -6.38 51.42
CA ALA A 123 -36.65 -7.53 52.33
C ALA A 123 -37.02 -8.81 51.58
N SER A 124 -36.01 -9.47 51.02
CA SER A 124 -36.16 -10.65 50.16
C SER A 124 -36.29 -11.96 50.94
N GLY A 125 -36.02 -11.95 52.26
CA GLY A 125 -36.02 -13.15 53.12
C GLY A 125 -34.87 -14.13 52.89
N VAL A 126 -34.16 -14.03 51.76
CA VAL A 126 -32.99 -14.84 51.39
C VAL A 126 -31.65 -14.26 51.86
N GLU A 127 -31.63 -12.99 52.29
CA GLU A 127 -30.43 -12.29 52.76
C GLU A 127 -29.84 -12.86 54.07
N ASN A 128 -30.66 -13.45 54.92
CA ASN A 128 -30.26 -13.99 56.23
C ASN A 128 -29.73 -15.43 56.15
N ALA A 129 -29.75 -16.05 54.96
CA ALA A 129 -29.22 -17.39 54.76
C ALA A 129 -27.68 -17.37 54.78
N TRP A 130 -27.09 -18.28 55.56
CA TRP A 130 -25.63 -18.43 55.63
C TRP A 130 -25.06 -18.66 54.21
N GLY A 131 -24.14 -17.80 53.78
CA GLY A 131 -23.42 -17.96 52.50
C GLY A 131 -24.13 -17.41 51.26
N TRP A 132 -25.30 -16.77 51.39
CA TRP A 132 -26.03 -16.19 50.26
C TRP A 132 -25.20 -15.19 49.43
N PHE A 133 -24.49 -14.28 50.11
CA PHE A 133 -23.57 -13.32 49.47
C PHE A 133 -22.52 -14.02 48.60
N TRP A 134 -21.89 -15.07 49.13
CA TRP A 134 -20.89 -15.84 48.39
C TRP A 134 -21.50 -16.60 47.21
N GLY A 135 -22.72 -17.11 47.36
CA GLY A 135 -23.45 -17.75 46.26
C GLY A 135 -23.70 -16.80 45.09
N VAL A 136 -24.19 -15.58 45.36
CA VAL A 136 -24.41 -14.56 44.32
C VAL A 136 -23.07 -14.10 43.71
N ALA A 137 -22.06 -13.85 44.54
CA ALA A 137 -20.73 -13.44 44.05
C ALA A 137 -20.10 -14.50 43.12
N ILE A 138 -20.12 -15.78 43.51
CA ILE A 138 -19.62 -16.89 42.69
C ILE A 138 -20.45 -17.00 41.41
N THR A 139 -21.77 -16.88 41.50
CA THR A 139 -22.65 -16.96 40.32
C THR A 139 -22.37 -15.84 39.32
N CYS A 140 -22.12 -14.61 39.78
CA CYS A 140 -21.73 -13.49 38.91
C CYS A 140 -20.39 -13.75 38.20
N VAL A 141 -19.39 -14.27 38.92
CA VAL A 141 -18.08 -14.60 38.33
C VAL A 141 -18.22 -15.74 37.32
N VAL A 142 -18.97 -16.79 37.65
CA VAL A 142 -19.24 -17.91 36.73
C VAL A 142 -19.99 -17.43 35.50
N ALA A 143 -21.02 -16.61 35.66
CA ALA A 143 -21.78 -16.05 34.53
C ALA A 143 -20.89 -15.18 33.62
N PHE A 144 -19.99 -14.38 34.20
CA PHE A 144 -19.02 -13.60 33.43
C PHE A 144 -18.12 -14.49 32.57
N VAL A 145 -17.55 -15.54 33.16
CA VAL A 145 -16.66 -16.48 32.44
C VAL A 145 -17.43 -17.25 31.38
N VAL A 146 -18.65 -17.72 31.68
CA VAL A 146 -19.47 -18.50 30.75
C VAL A 146 -19.91 -17.64 29.56
N ILE A 147 -20.39 -16.43 29.78
CA ILE A 147 -20.86 -15.55 28.71
C ILE A 147 -19.70 -15.15 27.79
N THR A 148 -18.54 -14.79 28.37
CA THR A 148 -17.35 -14.42 27.57
C THR A 148 -16.79 -15.59 26.78
N THR A 149 -16.70 -16.79 27.38
CA THR A 149 -16.19 -17.99 26.68
C THR A 149 -17.13 -18.47 25.57
N ILE A 150 -18.45 -18.53 25.82
CA ILE A 150 -19.44 -18.89 24.80
C ILE A 150 -19.43 -17.86 23.67
N GLY A 151 -19.38 -16.57 24.00
CA GLY A 151 -19.29 -15.50 23.01
C GLY A 151 -18.08 -15.67 22.10
N ILE A 152 -16.89 -15.86 22.68
CA ILE A 152 -15.66 -16.09 21.91
C ILE A 152 -15.79 -17.36 21.05
N LEU A 153 -16.28 -18.48 21.59
CA LEU A 153 -16.43 -19.72 20.84
C LEU A 153 -17.40 -19.58 19.65
N PHE A 154 -18.53 -18.90 19.85
CA PHE A 154 -19.51 -18.64 18.80
C PHE A 154 -18.92 -17.82 17.65
N PHE A 155 -18.19 -16.75 17.97
CA PHE A 155 -17.53 -15.92 16.97
C PHE A 155 -16.31 -16.59 16.32
N ARG A 156 -15.65 -17.51 17.02
CA ARG A 156 -14.62 -18.39 16.44
C ARG A 156 -15.20 -19.36 15.42
N GLN A 157 -16.32 -20.02 15.74
CA GLN A 157 -16.99 -20.95 14.80
C GLN A 157 -17.46 -20.25 13.51
N LYS A 158 -17.87 -18.98 13.60
CA LYS A 158 -18.24 -18.18 12.43
C LYS A 158 -17.05 -17.64 11.61
N GLY A 159 -15.81 -17.97 11.98
CA GLY A 159 -14.61 -17.57 11.24
C GLY A 159 -14.19 -16.11 11.41
N VAL A 160 -14.87 -15.33 12.28
CA VAL A 160 -14.54 -13.92 12.54
C VAL A 160 -13.29 -13.79 13.42
N LEU A 161 -13.04 -14.79 14.27
CA LEU A 161 -11.88 -14.91 15.16
C LEU A 161 -10.99 -16.09 14.72
N GLN A 162 -10.20 -15.90 13.68
CA GLN A 162 -9.04 -16.77 13.42
C GLN A 162 -7.85 -16.23 14.22
N ILE A 163 -7.62 -16.81 15.40
CA ILE A 163 -6.36 -16.68 16.16
C ILE A 163 -5.35 -17.60 15.52
#